data_AF-A0A8S9E0U4-F1
#
_entry.id   AF-A0A8S9E0U4-F1
#
_cell.length_a   1.000
_cell.length_b   1.000
_cell.length_c   1.000
_cell.angle_alpha   90.00
_cell.angle_beta   90.00
_cell.angle_gamma   90.00
#
_symmetry.space_group_name_H-M   'P 1'
#
loop_
_entity.id
_entity.type
_entity.pdbx_description
1 polymer ?
#
loop_
_entity_poly.entity_id
_entity_poly.type
_entity_poly.pdbx_seq_one_letter_code
_entity_poly.pdbx_strand_id
1 'polypeptide(L)'
;MTQRMNIGDTVELYAVASANVAKRVANGMISGFHSLFTIDENTRANFYRNKGLAYAKKKAYAKALPLLATLHQEDPEDPEITLYLGMSYLKTGQIEDGVALLEEAQVTHPDSVRIASVLGIAYTQLEQFDKAVSLLELASERNPENFNLKYKLGVAYDHLKQHDKAIECFKAALELRPNESKLHRAIGFAYELQGNRETAVEHYKRANELEETAAK
;
A
#
# COMPACT_ATOMS: atom_id res chain seq x y z
N MET A 1 53.48 24.45 9.18
CA MET A 1 53.42 23.01 8.85
C MET A 1 52.18 22.77 8.03
N THR A 2 52.30 22.60 6.72
CA THR A 2 51.17 22.32 5.83
C THR A 2 50.88 20.82 5.94
N GLN A 3 49.81 20.45 6.62
CA GLN A 3 49.39 19.06 6.74
C GLN A 3 49.08 18.56 5.31
N ARG A 4 49.91 17.65 4.80
CA ARG A 4 49.72 17.06 3.47
C ARG A 4 48.47 16.18 3.55
N MET A 5 47.36 16.68 3.02
CA MET A 5 46.10 15.92 2.94
C MET A 5 46.34 14.62 2.19
N ASN A 6 45.77 13.53 2.70
CA ASN A 6 45.79 12.27 1.98
C ASN A 6 44.80 12.34 0.79
N ILE A 7 44.88 11.36 -0.11
CA ILE A 7 44.05 11.32 -1.32
C ILE A 7 42.55 11.22 -0.96
N GLY A 8 42.20 10.49 0.09
CA GLY A 8 40.83 10.37 0.59
C GLY A 8 40.26 11.71 1.04
N ASP A 9 40.97 12.41 1.92
CA ASP A 9 40.57 13.74 2.43
C ASP A 9 40.44 14.76 1.27
N THR A 10 41.30 14.62 0.25
CA THR A 10 41.28 15.49 -0.93
C THR A 10 40.02 15.24 -1.77
N VAL A 11 39.67 13.98 -2.02
CA VAL A 11 38.43 13.63 -2.75
C VAL A 11 37.19 14.11 -2.00
N GLU A 12 37.15 13.94 -0.67
CA GLU A 12 36.03 14.40 0.15
C GLU A 12 35.88 15.92 0.11
N LEU A 13 36.99 16.67 0.21
CA LEU A 13 36.98 18.14 0.13
C LEU A 13 36.40 18.63 -1.21
N TYR A 14 36.82 18.04 -2.33
CA TYR A 14 36.31 18.41 -3.65
C TYR A 14 34.84 18.02 -3.85
N ALA A 15 34.39 16.89 -3.29
CA ALA A 15 32.97 16.50 -3.31
C ALA A 15 32.10 17.52 -2.55
N VAL A 16 32.54 17.94 -1.36
CA VAL A 16 31.83 18.95 -0.56
C VAL A 16 31.84 20.33 -1.25
N ALA A 17 32.99 20.74 -1.79
CA ALA A 17 33.12 22.03 -2.47
C ALA A 17 32.23 22.12 -3.71
N SER A 18 32.21 21.07 -4.54
CA SER A 18 31.36 21.00 -5.74
C SER A 18 29.88 21.00 -5.38
N ALA A 19 29.46 20.24 -4.36
CA ALA A 19 28.08 20.26 -3.87
C ALA A 19 27.64 21.66 -3.39
N ASN A 20 28.52 22.39 -2.68
CA ASN A 20 28.24 23.74 -2.21
C ASN A 20 28.10 24.76 -3.34
N VAL A 21 28.96 24.69 -4.35
CA VAL A 21 28.87 25.55 -5.54
C VAL A 21 27.57 25.26 -6.29
N ALA A 22 27.25 23.99 -6.54
CA ALA A 22 26.02 23.58 -7.19
C ALA A 22 24.78 24.11 -6.43
N LYS A 23 24.76 23.97 -5.10
CA LYS A 23 23.68 24.49 -4.25
C LYS A 23 23.53 26.01 -4.37
N ARG A 24 24.64 26.77 -4.34
CA ARG A 24 24.60 28.22 -4.45
C ARG A 24 24.07 28.68 -5.81
N VAL A 25 24.56 28.07 -6.89
CA VAL A 25 24.12 28.39 -8.26
C VAL A 25 22.65 28.03 -8.44
N ALA A 26 22.22 26.85 -7.97
CA ALA A 26 20.82 26.44 -8.01
C ALA A 26 19.92 27.41 -7.23
N ASN A 27 20.32 27.81 -6.01
CA ASN A 27 19.55 28.76 -5.22
C ASN A 27 19.41 30.12 -5.91
N GLY A 28 20.49 30.63 -6.52
CA GLY A 28 20.46 31.88 -7.28
C GLY A 28 19.57 31.80 -8.53
N MET A 29 19.56 30.64 -9.22
CA MET A 29 18.64 30.42 -10.34
C MET A 29 17.19 30.34 -9.85
N ILE A 30 16.90 29.60 -8.79
CA ILE A 30 15.55 29.46 -8.22
C ILE A 30 15.03 30.82 -7.77
N SER A 31 15.84 31.64 -7.08
CA SER A 31 15.43 32.99 -6.68
C SER A 31 15.22 33.91 -7.87
N GLY A 32 16.08 33.83 -8.90
CA GLY A 32 15.90 34.55 -10.16
C GLY A 32 14.59 34.18 -10.85
N PHE A 33 14.30 32.88 -11.00
CA PHE A 33 13.01 32.40 -11.53
C PHE A 33 11.83 32.89 -10.69
N HIS A 34 11.92 32.86 -9.36
CA HIS A 34 10.83 33.33 -8.51
C HIS A 34 10.58 34.84 -8.64
N SER A 35 11.64 35.63 -8.83
CA SER A 35 11.53 37.08 -9.05
C SER A 35 10.96 37.44 -10.43
N LEU A 36 11.12 36.56 -11.43
CA LEU A 36 10.68 36.79 -12.81
C LEU A 36 9.31 36.17 -13.11
N PHE A 37 8.98 35.07 -12.44
CA PHE A 37 7.75 34.31 -12.66
C PHE A 37 7.02 34.11 -11.33
N THR A 38 5.85 34.72 -11.20
CA THR A 38 4.87 34.30 -10.19
C THR A 38 4.24 33.01 -10.66
N ILE A 39 4.79 31.87 -10.23
CA ILE A 39 4.10 30.57 -10.35
C ILE A 39 2.87 30.67 -9.46
N ASP A 40 1.69 30.69 -10.08
CA ASP A 40 0.43 30.71 -9.37
C ASP A 40 0.30 29.48 -8.45
N GLU A 41 -0.43 29.65 -7.36
CA GLU A 41 -0.59 28.60 -6.33
C GLU A 41 -1.19 27.32 -6.91
N ASN A 42 -2.07 27.44 -7.89
CA ASN A 42 -2.71 26.30 -8.54
C ASN A 42 -1.72 25.47 -9.37
N THR A 43 -0.82 26.11 -10.12
CA THR A 43 0.26 25.41 -10.84
C THR A 43 1.19 24.66 -9.87
N ARG A 44 1.51 25.29 -8.73
CA ARG A 44 2.34 24.66 -7.68
C ARG A 44 1.64 23.47 -7.04
N ALA A 45 0.38 23.64 -6.64
CA ALA A 45 -0.45 22.58 -6.05
C ALA A 45 -0.56 21.39 -7.01
N ASN A 46 -0.86 21.63 -8.30
CA ASN A 46 -0.95 20.58 -9.31
C ASN A 46 0.37 19.82 -9.52
N PHE A 47 1.50 20.52 -9.49
CA PHE A 47 2.82 19.87 -9.57
C PHE A 47 3.04 18.91 -8.40
N TYR A 48 2.80 19.37 -7.17
CA TYR A 48 2.96 18.52 -5.98
C TYR A 48 1.92 17.40 -5.94
N ARG A 49 0.68 17.65 -6.38
CA ARG A 49 -0.38 16.64 -6.55
C ARG A 49 0.10 15.50 -7.44
N ASN A 50 0.54 15.85 -8.65
CA ASN A 50 1.03 14.86 -9.61
C ASN A 50 2.25 14.11 -9.08
N LYS A 51 3.17 14.80 -8.40
CA LYS A 51 4.38 14.20 -7.82
C LYS A 51 4.08 13.25 -6.66
N GLY A 52 3.22 13.65 -5.72
CA GLY A 52 2.80 12.85 -4.57
C GLY A 52 2.08 11.58 -5.02
N LEU A 53 1.10 11.72 -5.91
CA LEU A 53 0.37 10.60 -6.50
C LEU A 53 1.29 9.68 -7.30
N ALA A 54 2.24 10.22 -8.06
CA ALA A 54 3.21 9.40 -8.80
C ALA A 54 4.11 8.58 -7.86
N TYR A 55 4.57 9.16 -6.75
CA TYR A 55 5.32 8.39 -5.75
C TYR A 55 4.47 7.29 -5.12
N ALA A 56 3.22 7.58 -4.74
CA ALA A 56 2.33 6.58 -4.16
C ALA A 56 2.01 5.44 -5.12
N LYS A 57 1.70 5.75 -6.40
CA LYS A 57 1.48 4.76 -7.48
C LYS A 57 2.72 3.90 -7.73
N LYS A 58 3.92 4.46 -7.60
CA LYS A 58 5.21 3.74 -7.64
C LYS A 58 5.57 3.04 -6.32
N LYS A 59 4.66 3.00 -5.34
CA LYS A 59 4.87 2.40 -4.00
C LYS A 59 6.00 3.06 -3.19
N ALA A 60 6.44 4.25 -3.58
CA ALA A 60 7.41 5.05 -2.85
C ALA A 60 6.71 5.84 -1.72
N TYR A 61 6.03 5.13 -0.83
CA TYR A 61 5.13 5.69 0.18
C TYR A 61 5.80 6.71 1.11
N ALA A 62 7.03 6.43 1.55
CA ALA A 62 7.81 7.36 2.39
C ALA A 62 8.08 8.71 1.70
N LYS A 63 8.20 8.74 0.37
CA LYS A 63 8.36 9.99 -0.40
C LYS A 63 7.03 10.67 -0.72
N ALA A 64 5.96 9.88 -0.85
CA ALA A 64 4.62 10.37 -1.12
C ALA A 64 4.01 11.06 0.12
N LEU A 65 4.21 10.46 1.30
CA LEU A 65 3.62 10.87 2.57
C LEU A 65 3.69 12.39 2.83
N PRO A 66 4.87 13.05 2.86
CA PRO A 66 4.93 14.47 3.17
C PRO A 66 4.23 15.34 2.10
N LEU A 67 4.25 14.93 0.84
CA LEU A 67 3.59 15.68 -0.23
C LEU A 67 2.07 15.57 -0.14
N LEU A 68 1.57 14.36 0.09
CA LEU A 68 0.14 14.09 0.21
C LEU A 68 -0.44 14.68 1.51
N ALA A 69 0.34 14.69 2.60
CA ALA A 69 -0.08 15.31 3.86
C ALA A 69 -0.29 16.83 3.69
N THR A 70 0.64 17.52 3.03
CA THR A 70 0.48 18.96 2.73
C THR A 70 -0.73 19.21 1.83
N LEU A 71 -0.91 18.42 0.78
CA LEU A 71 -2.06 18.57 -0.11
C LEU A 71 -3.39 18.33 0.60
N HIS A 72 -3.46 17.32 1.47
CA HIS A 72 -4.65 17.06 2.27
C HIS A 72 -4.94 18.17 3.29
N GLN A 73 -3.91 18.86 3.82
CA GLN A 73 -4.11 20.04 4.67
C GLN A 73 -4.70 21.23 3.89
N GLU A 74 -4.32 21.39 2.62
CA GLU A 74 -4.83 22.45 1.74
C GLU A 74 -6.25 22.14 1.24
N ASP A 75 -6.53 20.88 0.91
CA ASP A 75 -7.82 20.39 0.43
C ASP A 75 -8.14 18.99 1.01
N PRO A 76 -8.82 18.92 2.17
CA PRO A 76 -9.15 17.65 2.83
C PRO A 76 -10.16 16.78 2.06
N GLU A 77 -10.91 17.37 1.14
CA GLU A 77 -12.05 16.75 0.46
C GLU A 77 -11.65 15.96 -0.79
N ASP A 78 -10.37 15.97 -1.21
CA ASP A 78 -9.92 15.17 -2.38
C ASP A 78 -9.81 13.68 -2.01
N PRO A 79 -10.75 12.81 -2.45
CA PRO A 79 -10.76 11.40 -2.08
C PRO A 79 -9.58 10.63 -2.65
N GLU A 80 -8.98 11.08 -3.76
CA GLU A 80 -7.80 10.42 -4.33
C GLU A 80 -6.59 10.68 -3.42
N ILE A 81 -6.42 11.92 -2.95
CA ILE A 81 -5.32 12.29 -2.04
C ILE A 81 -5.47 11.60 -0.71
N THR A 82 -6.66 11.66 -0.10
CA THR A 82 -6.94 11.01 1.19
C THR A 82 -6.69 9.50 1.12
N LEU A 83 -7.12 8.84 0.05
CA LEU A 83 -6.85 7.41 -0.17
C LEU A 83 -5.35 7.10 -0.25
N TYR A 84 -4.58 7.83 -1.06
CA TYR A 84 -3.15 7.58 -1.20
C TYR A 84 -2.34 7.99 0.03
N LEU A 85 -2.80 8.99 0.78
CA LEU A 85 -2.23 9.38 2.07
C LEU A 85 -2.45 8.27 3.10
N GLY A 86 -3.69 7.77 3.23
CA GLY A 86 -4.01 6.62 4.08
C GLY A 86 -3.17 5.39 3.71
N MET A 87 -3.08 5.05 2.42
CA MET A 87 -2.18 3.98 1.97
C MET A 87 -0.71 4.23 2.33
N SER A 88 -0.26 5.49 2.30
CA SER A 88 1.12 5.84 2.63
C SER A 88 1.39 5.67 4.12
N TYR A 89 0.45 6.08 4.99
CA TYR A 89 0.51 5.82 6.43
C TYR A 89 0.58 4.31 6.73
N LEU A 90 -0.36 3.52 6.19
CA LEU A 90 -0.39 2.05 6.35
C LEU A 90 0.92 1.37 5.93
N LYS A 91 1.53 1.83 4.83
CA LYS A 91 2.76 1.23 4.26
C LYS A 91 4.05 1.74 4.89
N THR A 92 3.98 2.81 5.67
CA THR A 92 5.12 3.33 6.45
C THR A 92 5.05 2.94 7.92
N GLY A 93 4.05 2.15 8.32
CA GLY A 93 3.92 1.60 9.67
C GLY A 93 3.07 2.44 10.61
N GLN A 94 2.55 3.58 10.17
CA GLN A 94 1.58 4.41 10.89
C GLN A 94 0.18 3.86 10.62
N ILE A 95 -0.10 2.64 11.12
CA ILE A 95 -1.30 1.91 10.71
C ILE A 95 -2.56 2.60 11.26
N GLU A 96 -2.52 3.03 12.50
CA GLU A 96 -3.62 3.67 13.21
C GLU A 96 -4.03 5.00 12.53
N ASP A 97 -3.04 5.85 12.20
CA ASP A 97 -3.29 7.12 11.49
C ASP A 97 -3.90 6.87 10.10
N GLY A 98 -3.39 5.85 9.40
CA GLY A 98 -3.90 5.47 8.10
C GLY A 98 -5.33 4.94 8.15
N VAL A 99 -5.67 4.17 9.18
CA VAL A 99 -7.03 3.65 9.40
C VAL A 99 -7.98 4.77 9.78
N ALA A 100 -7.62 5.65 10.72
CA ALA A 100 -8.48 6.75 11.14
C ALA A 100 -8.84 7.67 9.96
N LEU A 101 -7.83 8.03 9.14
CA LEU A 101 -8.03 8.83 7.94
C LEU A 101 -8.96 8.15 6.92
N LEU A 102 -8.82 6.83 6.74
CA LEU A 102 -9.66 6.07 5.81
C LEU A 102 -11.06 5.82 6.36
N GLU A 103 -11.24 5.71 7.68
CA GLU A 103 -12.55 5.65 8.34
C GLU A 103 -13.33 6.94 8.07
N GLU A 104 -12.70 8.11 8.24
CA GLU A 104 -13.30 9.40 7.89
C GLU A 104 -13.68 9.46 6.41
N ALA A 105 -12.74 9.08 5.52
CA ALA A 105 -12.98 9.08 4.08
C ALA A 105 -14.10 8.11 3.65
N GLN A 106 -14.31 7.01 4.39
CA GLN A 106 -15.39 6.06 4.14
C GLN A 106 -16.76 6.63 4.54
N VAL A 107 -16.81 7.54 5.53
CA VAL A 107 -18.04 8.24 5.92
C VAL A 107 -18.41 9.30 4.88
N THR A 108 -17.45 10.06 4.38
CA THR A 108 -17.70 11.13 3.38
C THR A 108 -17.90 10.58 1.97
N HIS A 109 -17.27 9.45 1.64
CA HIS A 109 -17.36 8.80 0.32
C HIS A 109 -17.77 7.32 0.43
N PRO A 110 -19.01 7.03 0.89
CA PRO A 110 -19.45 5.65 1.18
C PRO A 110 -19.42 4.74 -0.05
N ASP A 111 -19.62 5.29 -1.25
CA ASP A 111 -19.62 4.54 -2.52
C ASP A 111 -18.21 4.25 -3.07
N SER A 112 -17.16 4.76 -2.41
CA SER A 112 -15.79 4.59 -2.88
C SER A 112 -15.27 3.18 -2.60
N VAL A 113 -15.42 2.32 -3.61
CA VAL A 113 -14.90 0.95 -3.59
C VAL A 113 -13.40 0.90 -3.27
N ARG A 114 -12.62 1.90 -3.72
CA ARG A 114 -11.18 1.96 -3.46
C ARG A 114 -10.87 2.23 -2.00
N ILE A 115 -11.62 3.11 -1.33
CA ILE A 115 -11.47 3.38 0.11
C ILE A 115 -11.88 2.15 0.90
N ALA A 116 -13.06 1.59 0.62
CA ALA A 116 -13.53 0.35 1.25
C ALA A 116 -12.52 -0.80 1.11
N SER A 117 -11.93 -0.96 -0.09
CA SER A 117 -10.88 -1.96 -0.35
C SER A 117 -9.68 -1.78 0.57
N VAL A 118 -9.11 -0.57 0.65
CA VAL A 118 -7.89 -0.31 1.42
C VAL A 118 -8.17 -0.40 2.92
N LEU A 119 -9.29 0.17 3.38
CA LEU A 119 -9.71 0.12 4.78
C LEU A 119 -10.02 -1.31 5.24
N GLY A 120 -10.75 -2.08 4.43
CA GLY A 120 -11.02 -3.49 4.69
C GLY A 120 -9.73 -4.32 4.81
N ILE A 121 -8.76 -4.11 3.91
CA ILE A 121 -7.44 -4.75 4.01
C ILE A 121 -6.72 -4.30 5.29
N ALA A 122 -6.77 -3.03 5.65
CA ALA A 122 -6.14 -2.51 6.85
C ALA A 122 -6.74 -3.13 8.12
N TYR A 123 -8.06 -3.29 8.19
CA TYR A 123 -8.71 -3.99 9.29
C TYR A 123 -8.29 -5.46 9.41
N THR A 124 -8.07 -6.16 8.30
CA THR A 124 -7.49 -7.53 8.39
C THR A 124 -6.08 -7.55 8.97
N GLN A 125 -5.30 -6.48 8.77
CA GLN A 125 -3.96 -6.34 9.35
C GLN A 125 -4.02 -6.00 10.84
N LEU A 126 -5.05 -5.30 11.29
CA LEU A 126 -5.34 -5.01 12.69
C LEU A 126 -6.16 -6.10 13.39
N GLU A 127 -6.41 -7.23 12.72
CA GLU A 127 -7.24 -8.34 13.22
C GLU A 127 -8.69 -7.94 13.59
N GLN A 128 -9.18 -6.80 13.08
CA GLN A 128 -10.56 -6.34 13.24
C GLN A 128 -11.45 -6.97 12.16
N PHE A 129 -11.58 -8.30 12.20
CA PHE A 129 -12.18 -9.08 11.12
C PHE A 129 -13.65 -8.75 10.88
N ASP A 130 -14.43 -8.47 11.94
CA ASP A 130 -15.84 -8.08 11.80
C ASP A 130 -16.02 -6.82 10.95
N LYS A 131 -15.18 -5.79 11.18
CA LYS A 131 -15.19 -4.57 10.36
C LYS A 131 -14.66 -4.81 8.95
N ALA A 132 -13.70 -5.72 8.81
CA ALA A 132 -13.09 -6.03 7.51
C ALA A 132 -14.09 -6.68 6.55
N VAL A 133 -14.91 -7.64 7.03
CA VAL A 133 -15.83 -8.41 6.19
C VAL A 133 -16.76 -7.52 5.39
N SER A 134 -17.50 -6.61 6.03
CA SER A 134 -18.49 -5.78 5.32
C SER A 134 -17.88 -4.91 4.22
N LEU A 135 -16.68 -4.37 4.46
CA LEU A 135 -15.98 -3.56 3.45
C LEU A 135 -15.40 -4.41 2.33
N LEU A 136 -14.87 -5.60 2.66
CA LEU A 136 -14.28 -6.52 1.70
C LEU A 136 -15.31 -7.25 0.85
N GLU A 137 -16.51 -7.54 1.37
CA GLU A 137 -17.66 -8.04 0.61
C GLU A 137 -18.02 -7.04 -0.48
N LEU A 138 -18.34 -5.79 -0.10
CA LEU A 138 -18.64 -4.71 -1.03
C LEU A 138 -17.54 -4.52 -2.07
N ALA A 139 -16.28 -4.50 -1.62
CA ALA A 139 -15.14 -4.32 -2.51
C ALA A 139 -14.95 -5.48 -3.50
N SER A 140 -15.17 -6.72 -3.05
CA SER A 140 -15.01 -7.92 -3.87
C SER A 140 -16.15 -8.09 -4.89
N GLU A 141 -17.36 -7.69 -4.53
CA GLU A 141 -18.50 -7.66 -5.46
C GLU A 141 -18.28 -6.69 -6.62
N ARG A 142 -17.69 -5.52 -6.32
CA ARG A 142 -17.42 -4.49 -7.33
C ARG A 142 -16.15 -4.76 -8.15
N ASN A 143 -15.21 -5.52 -7.61
CA ASN A 143 -13.97 -5.90 -8.27
C ASN A 143 -13.75 -7.42 -8.21
N PRO A 144 -14.56 -8.21 -8.94
CA PRO A 144 -14.51 -9.67 -8.88
C PRO A 144 -13.15 -10.25 -9.33
N GLU A 145 -12.39 -9.54 -10.14
CA GLU A 145 -11.07 -9.98 -10.63
C GLU A 145 -9.92 -9.65 -9.66
N ASN A 146 -10.21 -9.09 -8.47
CA ASN A 146 -9.18 -8.73 -7.51
C ASN A 146 -8.87 -9.87 -6.55
N PHE A 147 -7.80 -10.60 -6.87
CA PHE A 147 -7.27 -11.68 -6.03
C PHE A 147 -7.09 -11.28 -4.55
N ASN A 148 -6.54 -10.10 -4.29
CA ASN A 148 -6.19 -9.72 -2.92
C ASN A 148 -7.43 -9.46 -2.07
N LEU A 149 -8.51 -8.94 -2.66
CA LEU A 149 -9.78 -8.74 -1.95
C LEU A 149 -10.41 -10.07 -1.57
N LYS A 150 -10.52 -11.02 -2.51
CA LYS A 150 -11.04 -12.37 -2.24
C LYS A 150 -10.21 -13.12 -1.20
N TYR A 151 -8.88 -13.05 -1.32
CA TYR A 151 -7.99 -13.68 -0.34
C TYR A 151 -8.17 -13.09 1.05
N LYS A 152 -8.20 -11.75 1.18
CA LYS A 152 -8.35 -11.08 2.46
C LYS A 152 -9.73 -11.28 3.08
N LEU A 153 -10.78 -11.36 2.25
CA LEU A 153 -12.13 -11.71 2.70
C LEU A 153 -12.18 -13.14 3.24
N GLY A 154 -11.55 -14.09 2.54
CA GLY A 154 -11.44 -15.47 3.02
C GLY A 154 -10.69 -15.58 4.35
N VAL A 155 -9.58 -14.85 4.51
CA VAL A 155 -8.86 -14.76 5.80
C VAL A 155 -9.76 -14.20 6.90
N ALA A 156 -10.51 -13.13 6.62
CA ALA A 156 -11.40 -12.54 7.60
C ALA A 156 -12.51 -13.52 8.05
N TYR A 157 -13.15 -14.22 7.12
CA TYR A 157 -14.14 -15.25 7.47
C TYR A 157 -13.55 -16.42 8.24
N ASP A 158 -12.34 -16.87 7.91
CA ASP A 158 -11.69 -17.99 8.61
C ASP A 158 -11.43 -17.65 10.08
N HIS A 159 -10.93 -16.45 10.35
CA HIS A 159 -10.74 -15.95 11.73
C HIS A 159 -12.07 -15.80 12.49
N LEU A 160 -13.15 -15.47 11.79
CA LEU A 160 -14.52 -15.46 12.35
C LEU A 160 -15.15 -16.86 12.43
N LYS A 161 -14.39 -17.93 12.14
CA LYS A 161 -14.84 -19.33 12.14
C LYS A 161 -15.97 -19.63 11.15
N GLN A 162 -16.16 -18.77 10.16
CA GLN A 162 -17.08 -18.96 9.04
C GLN A 162 -16.36 -19.74 7.93
N HIS A 163 -15.92 -20.96 8.23
CA HIS A 163 -15.02 -21.74 7.38
C HIS A 163 -15.59 -22.02 5.98
N ASP A 164 -16.91 -22.22 5.85
CA ASP A 164 -17.56 -22.41 4.54
C ASP A 164 -17.36 -21.19 3.62
N LYS A 165 -17.65 -19.99 4.12
CA LYS A 165 -17.46 -18.74 3.38
C LYS A 165 -15.99 -18.46 3.10
N ALA A 166 -15.10 -18.81 4.04
CA ALA A 166 -13.66 -18.70 3.84
C ALA A 166 -13.20 -19.56 2.65
N ILE A 167 -13.64 -20.82 2.60
CA ILE A 167 -13.34 -21.76 1.51
C ILE A 167 -13.88 -21.24 0.18
N GLU A 168 -15.10 -20.71 0.13
CA GLU A 168 -15.67 -20.09 -1.08
C GLU A 168 -14.79 -18.93 -1.58
N CYS A 169 -14.40 -18.03 -0.68
CA CYS A 169 -13.54 -16.89 -1.02
C CYS A 169 -12.16 -17.35 -1.50
N PHE A 170 -11.56 -18.34 -0.85
CA PHE A 170 -10.26 -18.89 -1.24
C PHE A 170 -10.33 -19.62 -2.59
N LYS A 171 -11.39 -20.38 -2.86
CA LYS A 171 -11.60 -21.02 -4.17
C LYS A 171 -11.78 -19.97 -5.27
N ALA A 172 -12.56 -18.93 -5.04
CA ALA A 172 -12.70 -17.83 -5.99
C ALA A 172 -11.37 -17.06 -6.20
N ALA A 173 -10.51 -16.95 -5.17
CA ALA A 173 -9.16 -16.42 -5.34
C ALA A 173 -8.25 -17.38 -6.15
N LEU A 174 -8.45 -18.68 -6.00
CA LEU A 174 -7.70 -19.72 -6.72
C LEU A 174 -8.06 -19.75 -8.21
N GLU A 175 -9.31 -19.45 -8.59
CA GLU A 175 -9.70 -19.28 -9.99
C GLU A 175 -8.88 -18.18 -10.69
N LEU A 176 -8.60 -17.08 -9.99
CA LEU A 176 -7.79 -15.98 -10.52
C LEU A 176 -6.29 -16.32 -10.57
N ARG A 177 -5.83 -17.16 -9.64
CA ARG A 177 -4.42 -17.60 -9.56
C ARG A 177 -4.32 -19.08 -9.18
N PRO A 178 -4.42 -19.99 -10.16
CA PRO A 178 -4.54 -21.43 -9.90
C PRO A 178 -3.32 -22.08 -9.23
N ASN A 179 -2.16 -21.43 -9.29
CA ASN A 179 -0.88 -21.98 -8.82
C ASN A 179 -0.39 -21.31 -7.53
N GLU A 180 -1.30 -20.85 -6.67
CA GLU A 180 -0.95 -20.23 -5.37
C GLU A 180 -0.99 -21.28 -4.23
N SER A 181 0.18 -21.83 -3.86
CA SER A 181 0.29 -22.86 -2.81
C SER A 181 -0.36 -22.43 -1.48
N LYS A 182 -0.22 -21.16 -1.12
CA LYS A 182 -0.83 -20.57 0.09
C LYS A 182 -2.35 -20.72 0.15
N LEU A 183 -3.04 -20.66 -1.00
CA LEU A 183 -4.49 -20.83 -1.05
C LEU A 183 -4.89 -22.28 -0.82
N HIS A 184 -4.14 -23.22 -1.40
CA HIS A 184 -4.33 -24.64 -1.11
C HIS A 184 -4.12 -24.94 0.37
N ARG A 185 -3.10 -24.35 1.03
CA ARG A 185 -2.95 -24.47 2.49
C ARG A 185 -4.12 -23.88 3.27
N ALA A 186 -4.58 -22.69 2.91
CA ALA A 186 -5.69 -22.03 3.59
C ALA A 186 -7.00 -22.84 3.47
N ILE A 187 -7.31 -23.37 2.28
CA ILE A 187 -8.47 -24.24 2.05
C ILE A 187 -8.32 -25.56 2.83
N GLY A 188 -7.14 -26.17 2.79
CA GLY A 188 -6.86 -27.39 3.55
C GLY A 188 -7.07 -27.21 5.05
N PHE A 189 -6.58 -26.09 5.59
CA PHE A 189 -6.76 -25.73 7.00
C PHE A 189 -8.21 -25.51 7.37
N ALA A 190 -8.97 -24.77 6.56
CA ALA A 190 -10.39 -24.59 6.79
C ALA A 190 -11.16 -25.93 6.77
N TYR A 191 -10.85 -26.84 5.84
CA TYR A 191 -11.45 -28.18 5.83
C TYR A 191 -11.06 -29.04 7.04
N GLU A 192 -9.81 -28.92 7.51
CA GLU A 192 -9.37 -29.61 8.74
C GLU A 192 -10.16 -29.14 9.95
N LEU A 193 -10.38 -27.83 10.09
CA LEU A 193 -11.20 -27.24 11.17
C LEU A 193 -12.67 -27.69 11.11
N GLN A 194 -13.19 -27.98 9.91
CA GLN A 194 -14.50 -28.58 9.72
C GLN A 194 -14.53 -30.11 9.96
N GLY A 195 -13.38 -30.74 10.21
CA GLY A 195 -13.25 -32.18 10.39
C GLY A 195 -13.18 -32.99 9.09
N ASN A 196 -13.19 -32.35 7.92
CA ASN A 196 -13.03 -33.01 6.63
C ASN A 196 -11.53 -33.22 6.31
N ARG A 197 -10.94 -34.21 6.99
CA ARG A 197 -9.51 -34.52 6.90
C ARG A 197 -9.08 -35.02 5.52
N GLU A 198 -9.96 -35.73 4.81
CA GLU A 198 -9.63 -36.30 3.49
C GLU A 198 -9.38 -35.17 2.49
N THR A 199 -10.33 -34.23 2.36
CA THR A 199 -10.19 -33.08 1.47
C THR A 199 -9.05 -32.15 1.93
N ALA A 200 -8.85 -31.99 3.24
CA ALA A 200 -7.73 -31.22 3.77
C ALA A 200 -6.37 -31.75 3.28
N VAL A 201 -6.15 -33.07 3.38
CA VAL A 201 -4.91 -33.73 2.95
C VAL A 201 -4.68 -33.56 1.45
N GLU A 202 -5.71 -33.64 0.61
CA GLU A 202 -5.59 -33.40 -0.83
C GLU A 202 -5.09 -31.98 -1.12
N HIS A 203 -5.67 -30.98 -0.47
CA HIS A 203 -5.24 -29.60 -0.62
C HIS A 203 -3.81 -29.37 -0.10
N TYR A 204 -3.42 -29.96 1.02
CA TYR A 204 -2.05 -29.86 1.52
C TYR A 204 -1.02 -30.52 0.60
N LYS A 205 -1.33 -31.69 0.04
CA LYS A 205 -0.48 -32.34 -0.98
C LYS A 205 -0.30 -31.42 -2.17
N ARG A 206 -1.39 -30.84 -2.68
CA ARG A 206 -1.33 -29.92 -3.82
C ARG A 206 -0.49 -28.67 -3.52
N ALA A 207 -0.59 -28.11 -2.31
CA ALA A 207 0.24 -27.00 -1.90
C ALA A 207 1.74 -27.35 -1.92
N ASN A 208 2.11 -28.53 -1.42
CA ASN A 208 3.50 -29.00 -1.39
C ASN A 208 4.03 -29.27 -2.80
N GLU A 209 3.25 -29.90 -3.68
CA GLU A 209 3.61 -30.10 -5.09
C GLU A 209 3.93 -28.76 -5.78
N LEU A 210 3.08 -27.75 -5.59
CA LEU A 210 3.29 -26.42 -6.18
C LEU A 210 4.59 -25.77 -5.68
N GLU A 211 4.91 -25.90 -4.38
CA GLU A 211 6.14 -25.35 -3.82
C GLU A 211 7.39 -26.08 -4.30
N GLU A 212 7.35 -27.41 -4.40
CA GLU A 212 8.44 -28.20 -4.97
C GLU A 212 8.70 -27.86 -6.44
N THR A 213 7.65 -27.60 -7.22
CA THR A 213 7.81 -27.17 -8.61
C THR A 213 8.34 -25.75 -8.74
N ALA A 214 8.01 -24.85 -7.81
CA ALA A 214 8.49 -23.47 -7.82
C ALA A 214 9.95 -23.33 -7.33
N ALA A 215 10.45 -24.31 -6.57
CA ALA A 215 11.81 -24.31 -6.04
C ALA A 215 12.88 -24.88 -7.00
N LYS A 216 12.46 -25.44 -8.14
CA LYS A 216 13.32 -25.98 -9.21
C LYS A 216 13.51 -24.97 -10.33
#